data_AF-A0A8T4LW86-F1
#
_entry.id   AF-A0A8T4LW86-F1
#
_cell.length_a   1.000
_cell.length_b   1.000
_cell.length_c   1.000
_cell.angle_alpha   90.00
_cell.angle_beta   90.00
_cell.angle_gamma   90.00
#
_symmetry.space_group_name_H-M   'P 1'
#
loop_
_entity.id
_entity.type
_entity.pdbx_description
1 polymer ?
#
loop_
_entity_poly.entity_id
_entity_poly.type
_entity_poly.pdbx_seq_one_letter_code
_entity_poly.pdbx_strand_id
1 'polypeptide(L)'
;MVKDGDFVEVDFTGKTDGRVFETTLADEAKNAGFSDPNRVFKPVLVVAGKKMLVPGLDEEILKSAEGESKTVSLTSDKAFGARNAEMVRLIALGKFQEQGITPVPGMTLEIDNMPARIISADGGRVKVDFNH
;
A
#
# COMPACT_ATOMS: atom_id res chain seq x y z
N MET A 1 21.62 18.95 0.08
CA MET A 1 21.24 17.53 -0.01
C MET A 1 20.81 17.07 1.36
N VAL A 2 19.75 16.30 1.42
CA VAL A 2 19.23 15.69 2.66
C VAL A 2 20.23 14.65 3.17
N LYS A 3 20.43 14.57 4.48
CA LYS A 3 21.32 13.61 5.14
C LYS A 3 20.51 12.57 5.93
N ASP A 4 21.12 11.41 6.15
CA ASP A 4 20.55 10.41 7.06
C ASP A 4 20.33 11.02 8.45
N GLY A 5 19.11 10.84 8.98
CA GLY A 5 18.70 11.40 10.27
C GLY A 5 18.06 12.79 10.21
N ASP A 6 18.05 13.46 9.06
CA ASP A 6 17.36 14.75 8.92
C ASP A 6 15.85 14.57 9.04
N PHE A 7 15.19 15.51 9.71
CA PHE A 7 13.74 15.62 9.72
C PHE A 7 13.31 16.42 8.49
N VAL A 8 12.48 15.81 7.64
CA VAL A 8 12.00 16.43 6.41
C VAL A 8 10.49 16.28 6.29
N GLU A 9 9.84 17.34 5.80
CA GLU A 9 8.45 17.29 5.39
C GLU A 9 8.38 16.90 3.92
N VAL A 10 7.60 15.87 3.60
CA VAL A 10 7.51 15.31 2.25
C VAL A 10 6.07 15.37 1.77
N ASP A 11 5.87 16.06 0.65
CA ASP A 11 4.68 15.88 -0.16
C ASP A 11 4.91 14.79 -1.21
N PHE A 12 3.92 13.92 -1.39
CA PHE A 12 3.99 12.86 -2.40
C PHE A 12 2.61 12.44 -2.91
N THR A 13 2.63 11.81 -4.09
CA THR A 13 1.48 11.08 -4.67
C THR A 13 1.96 9.73 -5.17
N GLY A 14 1.42 8.65 -4.60
CA GLY A 14 1.67 7.27 -5.02
C GLY A 14 0.68 6.85 -6.11
N LYS A 15 1.21 6.29 -7.21
CA LYS A 15 0.41 5.77 -8.32
C LYS A 15 0.80 4.32 -8.64
N THR A 16 -0.19 3.48 -8.96
CA THR A 16 -0.01 2.14 -9.53
C THR A 16 -1.00 1.93 -10.66
N ASP A 17 -0.59 1.33 -11.77
CA ASP A 17 -1.43 1.12 -12.96
C ASP A 17 -2.21 2.38 -13.40
N GLY A 18 -1.56 3.55 -13.29
CA GLY A 18 -2.13 4.85 -13.62
C GLY A 18 -3.14 5.42 -12.62
N ARG A 19 -3.41 4.73 -11.51
CA ARG A 19 -4.35 5.16 -10.46
C ARG A 19 -3.61 5.66 -9.22
N VAL A 20 -4.08 6.77 -8.66
CA VAL A 20 -3.63 7.26 -7.36
C VAL A 20 -4.18 6.34 -6.27
N PHE A 21 -3.29 5.83 -5.41
CA PHE A 21 -3.69 5.07 -4.23
C PHE A 21 -3.42 5.84 -2.94
N GLU A 22 -2.50 6.80 -2.95
CA GLU A 22 -2.17 7.63 -1.80
C GLU A 22 -1.64 9.00 -2.23
N THR A 23 -1.95 10.04 -1.46
CA THR A 23 -1.39 11.37 -1.66
C THR A 23 -1.48 12.22 -0.39
N THR A 24 -0.55 13.16 -0.23
CA THR A 24 -0.59 14.24 0.75
C THR A 24 -1.18 15.53 0.17
N LEU A 25 -1.43 15.58 -1.14
CA LEU A 25 -1.90 16.77 -1.86
C LEU A 25 -3.42 16.74 -2.02
N ALA A 26 -4.10 17.77 -1.51
CA ALA A 26 -5.57 17.86 -1.51
C ALA A 26 -6.17 17.83 -2.93
N ASP A 27 -5.54 18.52 -3.88
CA ASP A 27 -6.03 18.59 -5.26
C ASP A 27 -5.93 17.23 -5.98
N GLU A 28 -4.81 16.51 -5.82
CA GLU A 28 -4.66 15.15 -6.35
C GLU A 28 -5.67 14.20 -5.71
N ALA A 29 -5.92 14.33 -4.41
CA ALA A 29 -6.90 13.51 -3.70
C ALA A 29 -8.31 13.70 -4.24
N LYS A 30 -8.72 14.96 -4.45
CA LYS A 30 -10.01 15.31 -5.04
C LYS A 30 -10.14 14.75 -6.46
N ASN A 31 -9.10 14.90 -7.27
CA ASN A 31 -9.07 14.37 -8.64
C ASN A 31 -9.12 12.84 -8.69
N ALA A 32 -8.52 12.17 -7.70
CA ALA A 32 -8.55 10.73 -7.52
C ALA A 32 -9.86 10.20 -6.92
N GLY A 33 -10.78 11.08 -6.52
CA GLY A 33 -12.06 10.70 -5.94
C GLY A 33 -11.99 10.28 -4.46
N PHE A 34 -10.94 10.67 -3.74
CA PHE A 34 -10.89 10.46 -2.29
C PHE A 34 -11.92 11.36 -1.61
N SER A 35 -12.77 10.76 -0.78
CA SER A 35 -13.97 11.41 -0.25
C SER A 35 -14.03 11.48 1.27
N ASP A 36 -12.97 11.07 1.97
CA ASP A 36 -12.93 11.11 3.43
C ASP A 36 -12.89 12.57 3.94
N PRO A 37 -13.97 13.09 4.53
CA PRO A 37 -14.03 14.48 4.97
C PRO A 37 -13.16 14.74 6.21
N ASN A 38 -12.72 13.70 6.91
CA ASN A 38 -11.87 13.81 8.09
C ASN A 38 -10.38 13.75 7.75
N ARG A 39 -10.03 13.43 6.50
CA ARG A 39 -8.63 13.31 6.09
C ARG A 39 -8.01 14.70 5.90
N VAL A 40 -6.92 14.94 6.62
CA VAL A 40 -6.10 16.15 6.48
C VAL A 40 -4.96 15.87 5.50
N PHE A 41 -4.95 16.59 4.39
CA PHE A 41 -3.91 16.51 3.36
C PHE A 41 -2.83 17.54 3.67
N LYS A 42 -1.66 17.07 4.13
CA LYS A 42 -0.49 17.87 4.45
C LYS A 42 0.78 17.02 4.29
N PRO A 43 1.95 17.66 4.12
CA PRO A 43 3.22 16.94 4.11
C PRO A 43 3.36 16.00 5.30
N VAL A 44 3.98 14.85 5.07
CA VAL A 44 4.34 13.92 6.15
C VAL A 44 5.71 14.25 6.69
N LEU A 45 5.84 14.34 8.01
CA LEU A 45 7.14 14.48 8.67
C LEU A 45 7.78 13.10 8.77
N VAL A 46 8.96 12.96 8.17
CA VAL A 46 9.74 11.72 8.20
C VAL A 46 11.18 11.99 8.59
N VAL A 47 11.85 10.96 9.12
CA VAL A 47 13.29 10.98 9.37
C VAL A 47 13.98 10.27 8.21
N ALA A 48 14.75 11.02 7.43
CA ALA A 48 15.40 10.51 6.23
C ALA A 48 16.34 9.34 6.55
N GLY A 49 16.23 8.25 5.78
CA GLY A 49 17.01 7.02 5.97
C GLY A 49 16.52 6.09 7.07
N LYS A 50 15.37 6.38 7.71
CA LYS A 50 14.80 5.56 8.80
C LYS A 50 13.62 4.68 8.38
N LYS A 51 13.42 4.50 7.07
CA LYS A 51 12.43 3.57 6.49
C LYS A 51 11.00 3.80 6.98
N MET A 52 10.65 5.05 7.23
CA MET A 52 9.26 5.45 7.53
C MET A 52 8.36 5.43 6.29
N LEU A 53 8.98 5.42 5.11
CA LEU A 53 8.35 5.26 3.80
C LEU A 53 8.90 4.00 3.13
N VAL A 54 8.34 3.64 1.98
CA VAL A 54 8.88 2.53 1.18
C VAL A 54 10.36 2.74 0.86
N PRO A 55 11.19 1.68 0.83
CA PRO A 55 12.65 1.80 0.77
C PRO A 55 13.16 2.69 -0.37
N GLY A 56 12.55 2.57 -1.56
CA GLY A 56 12.93 3.34 -2.73
C GLY A 56 12.62 4.83 -2.59
N LEU A 57 11.56 5.21 -1.88
CA LEU A 57 11.25 6.62 -1.65
C LEU A 57 12.22 7.24 -0.64
N ASP A 58 12.57 6.49 0.41
CA ASP A 58 13.55 6.93 1.42
C ASP A 58 14.96 7.10 0.82
N GLU A 59 15.38 6.15 -0.03
CA GLU A 59 16.63 6.27 -0.82
C GLU A 59 16.63 7.50 -1.73
N GLU A 60 15.49 7.83 -2.34
CA GLU A 60 15.39 8.94 -3.26
C GLU A 60 15.36 10.30 -2.53
N ILE A 61 14.80 10.37 -1.32
CA ILE A 61 14.85 11.55 -0.45
C ILE A 61 16.30 11.90 -0.09
N LEU A 62 17.12 10.92 0.28
CA LEU A 62 18.54 11.12 0.61
C LEU A 62 19.37 11.68 -0.56
N LYS A 63 18.91 11.48 -1.79
CA LYS A 63 19.56 12.00 -3.00
C LYS A 63 19.04 13.37 -3.41
N SER A 64 17.96 13.86 -2.80
CA SER A 64 17.31 15.11 -3.18
C SER A 64 17.89 16.32 -2.44
N ALA A 65 17.66 17.50 -3.00
CA ALA A 65 17.79 18.79 -2.33
C ALA A 65 16.46 19.25 -1.72
N GLU A 66 16.53 20.18 -0.77
CA GLU A 66 15.34 20.84 -0.23
C GLU A 66 14.59 21.58 -1.35
N GLY A 67 13.26 21.45 -1.38
CA GLY A 67 12.41 22.06 -2.39
C GLY A 67 12.41 21.35 -3.76
N GLU A 68 13.18 20.27 -3.93
CA GLU A 68 13.19 19.49 -5.16
C GLU A 68 11.91 18.66 -5.31
N SER A 69 11.34 18.65 -6.52
CA SER A 69 10.23 17.78 -6.89
C SER A 69 10.64 16.89 -8.07
N LYS A 70 10.37 15.58 -7.96
CA LYS A 70 10.70 14.59 -8.99
C LYS A 70 9.72 13.43 -8.98
N THR A 71 9.61 12.77 -10.12
CA THR A 71 8.88 11.50 -10.27
C THR A 71 9.86 10.35 -10.32
N VAL A 72 9.65 9.34 -9.48
CA VAL A 72 10.49 8.14 -9.43
C VAL A 72 9.65 6.90 -9.68
N SER A 73 10.18 5.95 -10.46
CA SER A 73 9.56 4.64 -10.68
C SER A 73 10.24 3.62 -9.79
N LEU A 74 9.48 2.99 -8.90
CA LEU A 74 9.99 2.00 -7.97
C LEU A 74 9.60 0.60 -8.42
N THR A 75 10.59 -0.30 -8.43
CA THR A 75 10.35 -1.73 -8.57
C THR A 75 9.70 -2.27 -7.29
N SER A 76 9.06 -3.45 -7.38
CA SER A 76 8.33 -4.03 -6.25
C SER A 76 9.22 -4.22 -5.01
N ASP A 77 10.47 -4.66 -5.17
CA ASP A 77 11.45 -4.81 -4.09
C ASP A 77 11.81 -3.50 -3.38
N LYS A 78 11.67 -2.36 -4.06
CA LYS A 78 11.87 -1.02 -3.49
C LYS A 78 10.57 -0.35 -3.02
N ALA A 79 9.43 -0.98 -3.27
CA ALA A 79 8.11 -0.51 -2.85
C ALA A 79 7.58 -1.40 -1.72
N PHE A 80 6.63 -2.27 -2.04
CA PHE A 80 5.90 -3.11 -1.07
C PHE A 80 6.38 -4.58 -1.03
N GLY A 81 7.46 -4.89 -1.75
CA GLY A 81 7.98 -6.24 -1.92
C GLY A 81 7.38 -6.96 -3.12
N ALA A 82 8.06 -8.04 -3.53
CA ALA A 82 7.53 -8.94 -4.55
C ALA A 82 6.42 -9.82 -3.96
N ARG A 83 5.42 -10.15 -4.79
CA ARG A 83 4.36 -11.07 -4.41
C ARG A 83 4.94 -12.43 -4.03
N ASN A 84 4.71 -12.87 -2.80
CA ASN A 84 5.11 -14.17 -2.30
C ASN A 84 4.03 -15.22 -2.62
N ALA A 85 4.39 -16.24 -3.39
CA ALA A 85 3.49 -17.34 -3.74
C ALA A 85 3.05 -18.17 -2.52
N GLU A 86 3.87 -18.25 -1.47
CA GLU A 86 3.56 -18.98 -0.23
C GLU A 86 2.51 -18.24 0.62
N MET A 87 2.33 -16.94 0.39
CA MET A 87 1.26 -16.14 0.99
C MET A 87 -0.06 -16.29 0.25
N VAL A 88 -0.12 -17.14 -0.78
CA VAL A 88 -1.37 -17.52 -1.44
C VAL A 88 -1.77 -18.91 -0.98
N ARG A 89 -2.87 -19.00 -0.23
CA ARG A 89 -3.30 -20.24 0.43
C ARG A 89 -4.66 -20.71 -0.07
N LEU A 90 -4.87 -22.02 -0.04
CA LEU A 90 -6.18 -22.64 -0.24
C LEU A 90 -6.80 -22.94 1.12
N ILE A 91 -7.97 -22.37 1.38
CA ILE A 91 -8.73 -22.59 2.61
C ILE A 91 -10.04 -23.29 2.24
N ALA A 92 -10.47 -24.24 3.06
CA ALA A 92 -11.74 -24.94 2.83
C ALA A 92 -12.91 -23.96 2.89
N LEU A 93 -13.83 -24.03 1.93
CA LEU A 93 -15.03 -23.17 1.89
C LEU A 93 -15.85 -23.27 3.18
N GLY A 94 -15.91 -24.46 3.78
CA GLY A 94 -16.62 -24.70 5.04
C GLY A 94 -16.19 -23.77 6.18
N LYS A 95 -14.89 -23.41 6.27
CA LYS A 95 -14.40 -22.48 7.32
C LYS A 95 -15.00 -21.09 7.22
N PHE A 96 -15.29 -20.62 6.01
CA PHE A 96 -15.97 -19.34 5.80
C PHE A 96 -17.46 -19.46 6.14
N GLN A 97 -18.08 -20.55 5.71
CA GLN A 97 -19.51 -20.82 5.96
C GLN A 97 -19.82 -20.99 7.46
N GLU A 98 -18.93 -21.63 8.21
CA GLU A 98 -18.99 -21.73 9.68
C GLU A 98 -19.04 -20.36 10.37
N GLN A 99 -18.43 -19.35 9.75
CA GLN A 99 -18.45 -17.95 10.20
C GLN A 99 -19.55 -17.11 9.53
N GLY A 100 -20.44 -17.73 8.75
CA GLY A 100 -21.50 -17.04 8.02
C GLY A 100 -21.01 -16.20 6.83
N ILE A 101 -19.76 -16.40 6.40
CA ILE A 101 -19.13 -15.64 5.32
C ILE A 101 -19.34 -16.37 3.99
N THR A 102 -19.87 -15.65 2.99
CA THR A 102 -19.87 -16.10 1.58
C THR A 102 -18.69 -15.45 0.87
N PRO A 103 -17.56 -16.14 0.66
CA PRO A 103 -16.38 -15.54 0.03
C PRO A 103 -16.63 -15.31 -1.46
N VAL A 104 -16.33 -14.10 -1.94
CA VAL A 104 -16.44 -13.73 -3.36
C VAL A 104 -15.13 -13.10 -3.85
N PRO A 105 -14.72 -13.30 -5.11
CA PRO A 105 -13.51 -12.70 -5.67
C PRO A 105 -13.46 -11.17 -5.42
N GLY A 106 -12.31 -10.69 -4.94
CA GLY A 106 -12.09 -9.29 -4.62
C GLY A 106 -12.49 -8.89 -3.19
N MET A 107 -13.26 -9.70 -2.47
CA MET A 107 -13.57 -9.47 -1.06
C MET A 107 -12.27 -9.46 -0.24
N THR A 108 -12.15 -8.49 0.68
CA THR A 108 -11.06 -8.43 1.65
C THR A 108 -11.61 -8.76 3.02
N LEU A 109 -10.91 -9.63 3.75
CA LEU A 109 -11.24 -10.09 5.08
C LEU A 109 -10.02 -9.95 5.98
N GLU A 110 -10.23 -9.99 7.28
CA GLU A 110 -9.17 -10.19 8.25
C GLU A 110 -9.19 -11.66 8.69
N ILE A 111 -8.11 -12.39 8.43
CA ILE A 111 -7.95 -13.81 8.79
C ILE A 111 -6.67 -13.92 9.60
N ASP A 112 -6.77 -14.41 10.84
CA ASP A 112 -5.66 -14.50 11.78
C ASP A 112 -4.91 -13.16 11.96
N ASN A 113 -5.68 -12.06 12.10
CA ASN A 113 -5.19 -10.67 12.17
C ASN A 113 -4.36 -10.21 10.95
N MET A 114 -4.47 -10.90 9.82
CA MET A 114 -3.85 -10.50 8.56
C MET A 114 -4.93 -10.11 7.55
N PRO A 115 -4.82 -8.94 6.90
CA PRO A 115 -5.62 -8.63 5.73
C PRO A 115 -5.42 -9.68 4.65
N ALA A 116 -6.52 -10.13 4.06
CA ALA A 116 -6.53 -11.24 3.13
C ALA A 116 -7.56 -10.98 2.04
N ARG A 117 -7.16 -11.10 0.77
CA ARG A 117 -8.01 -10.90 -0.39
C ARG A 117 -8.43 -12.24 -0.99
N ILE A 118 -9.73 -12.43 -1.20
CA ILE A 118 -10.27 -13.59 -1.91
C ILE A 118 -9.93 -13.45 -3.41
N ILE A 119 -9.22 -14.43 -3.96
CA ILE A 119 -8.92 -14.53 -5.40
C ILE A 119 -10.05 -15.28 -6.12
N SER A 120 -10.41 -16.46 -5.60
CA SER A 120 -11.47 -17.29 -6.16
C SER A 120 -12.12 -18.18 -5.10
N ALA A 121 -13.33 -18.65 -5.37
CA ALA A 121 -14.05 -19.63 -4.56
C ALA A 121 -14.67 -20.67 -5.51
N ASP A 122 -14.04 -21.84 -5.61
CA ASP A 122 -14.38 -22.89 -6.57
C ASP A 122 -14.09 -24.28 -5.99
N GLY A 123 -14.88 -25.29 -6.38
CA GLY A 123 -14.63 -26.69 -5.98
C GLY A 123 -14.55 -26.95 -4.47
N GLY A 124 -15.25 -26.17 -3.64
CA GLY A 124 -15.21 -26.27 -2.18
C GLY A 124 -13.93 -25.70 -1.53
N ARG A 125 -13.10 -24.99 -2.29
CA ARG A 125 -11.90 -24.31 -1.81
C ARG A 125 -11.97 -22.83 -2.16
N VAL A 126 -11.31 -22.03 -1.33
CA VAL A 126 -11.20 -20.59 -1.47
C VAL A 126 -9.73 -20.26 -1.57
N LYS A 127 -9.33 -19.63 -2.68
CA LYS A 127 -7.97 -19.15 -2.89
C LYS A 127 -7.86 -17.77 -2.29
N VAL A 128 -6.98 -17.62 -1.32
CA VAL A 128 -6.81 -16.41 -0.51
C VAL A 128 -5.40 -15.88 -0.66
N ASP A 129 -5.27 -14.59 -0.94
CA ASP A 129 -4.01 -13.87 -1.03
C ASP A 129 -3.79 -13.03 0.24
N PHE A 130 -2.70 -13.29 0.95
CA PHE A 130 -2.29 -12.56 2.15
C PHE A 130 -1.13 -11.59 1.87
N ASN A 131 -0.78 -11.35 0.60
CA ASN A 131 0.20 -10.32 0.26
C ASN A 131 -0.36 -8.91 0.54
N HIS A 132 0.56 -7.95 0.67
CA HIS A 132 0.23 -6.53 0.73
C HIS A 132 -0.40 -6.03 -0.57
#